data_AF-A0A848T2G0-F1
#
_entry.id   AF-A0A848T2G0-F1
#
_cell.length_a   1.000
_cell.length_b   1.000
_cell.length_c   1.000
_cell.angle_alpha   90.00
_cell.angle_beta   90.00
_cell.angle_gamma   90.00
#
_symmetry.space_group_name_H-M   'P 1'
#
loop_
_entity.id
_entity.type
_entity.pdbx_description
1 polymer ?
#
loop_
_entity_poly.entity_id
_entity_poly.type
_entity_poly.pdbx_seq_one_letter_code
_entity_poly.pdbx_strand_id
1 'polypeptide(L)' 'MVHFKRADAKEELQQILKLQRANLPAAVSSEVQKTEGFVTVEHTLDMLKRMNQACAHFVVKSDEDVVGYAL' A
#
# COMPACT_ATOMS: atom_id res chain seq x y z
N MET A 1 -14.31 -9.27 -7.11
CA MET A 1 -14.51 -8.13 -8.05
C MET A 1 -13.65 -6.98 -7.55
N VAL A 2 -12.88 -6.31 -8.41
CA VAL A 2 -12.04 -5.18 -7.97
C VAL A 2 -12.85 -3.89 -7.92
N HIS A 3 -12.67 -3.11 -6.87
CA HIS A 3 -13.28 -1.79 -6.72
C HIS A 3 -12.28 -0.78 -6.17
N PHE A 4 -12.47 0.48 -6.55
CA PHE A 4 -11.61 1.60 -6.20
C PHE A 4 -12.33 2.50 -5.21
N LYS A 5 -11.65 2.91 -4.14
CA LYS A 5 -12.18 3.87 -3.17
C LYS A 5 -11.07 4.73 -2.56
N ARG A 6 -11.47 5.76 -1.84
CA ARG A 6 -10.57 6.48 -0.92
C ARG A 6 -10.45 5.68 0.38
N ALA A 7 -9.25 5.59 0.94
CA ALA A 7 -9.03 4.92 2.20
C ALA A 7 -9.69 5.71 3.34
N ASP A 8 -10.65 5.08 4.01
CA ASP A 8 -11.44 5.66 5.10
C ASP A 8 -11.38 4.81 6.37
N ALA A 9 -10.81 3.59 6.30
CA ALA A 9 -10.67 2.68 7.42
C ALA A 9 -9.20 2.51 7.84
N LYS A 10 -8.97 2.28 9.13
CA LYS A 10 -7.62 2.05 9.69
C LYS A 10 -7.03 0.75 9.14
N GLU A 11 -7.87 -0.24 8.92
CA GLU A 11 -7.54 -1.57 8.41
C GLU A 11 -6.94 -1.47 6.99
N GLU A 12 -7.47 -0.57 6.16
CA GLU A 12 -6.96 -0.31 4.81
C GLU A 12 -5.54 0.28 4.87
N LEU A 13 -5.30 1.23 5.79
CA LEU A 13 -3.95 1.78 6.01
C LEU A 13 -2.96 0.70 6.50
N GLN A 14 -3.41 -0.23 7.34
CA GLN A 14 -2.58 -1.36 7.76
C GLN A 14 -2.27 -2.32 6.61
N GLN A 15 -3.23 -2.56 5.72
CA GLN A 15 -3.02 -3.38 4.52
C GLN A 15 -2.07 -2.69 3.52
N ILE A 16 -2.11 -1.35 3.38
CA ILE A 16 -1.10 -0.58 2.63
C ILE A 16 0.30 -0.84 3.18
N LEU A 17 0.48 -0.79 4.50
CA LEU A 17 1.79 -1.07 5.12
C LEU A 17 2.26 -2.50 4.88
N LYS A 18 1.33 -3.46 4.90
CA LYS A 18 1.63 -4.87 4.55
C LYS A 18 2.12 -4.97 3.11
N LEU A 19 1.47 -4.27 2.17
CA LEU A 19 1.90 -4.22 0.77
C LEU A 19 3.25 -3.53 0.60
N GLN A 20 3.52 -2.43 1.31
CA GLN A 20 4.84 -1.78 1.29
C GLN A 20 5.94 -2.76 1.69
N ARG A 21 5.77 -3.45 2.84
CA ARG A 21 6.74 -4.44 3.34
C ARG A 21 6.99 -5.58 2.37
N ALA A 22 5.92 -6.11 1.77
CA ALA A 22 6.01 -7.19 0.80
C ALA A 22 6.77 -6.80 -0.48
N ASN A 23 6.83 -5.50 -0.79
CA ASN A 23 7.48 -4.97 -1.99
C ASN A 23 8.79 -4.21 -1.71
N LEU A 24 9.36 -4.34 -0.51
CA LEU A 24 10.69 -3.81 -0.20
C LEU A 24 11.79 -4.65 -0.90
N PRO A 25 12.97 -4.08 -1.18
CA PRO A 25 14.04 -4.80 -1.88
C PRO A 25 14.47 -6.09 -1.16
N ALA A 26 14.35 -6.13 0.17
CA ALA A 26 14.66 -7.30 0.97
C ALA A 26 13.61 -8.43 0.85
N ALA A 27 12.40 -8.13 0.39
CA ALA A 27 11.29 -9.06 0.28
C ALA A 27 11.02 -9.55 -1.17
N VAL A 28 11.53 -8.84 -2.18
CA VAL A 28 11.34 -9.19 -3.59
C VAL A 28 12.61 -9.76 -4.23
N SER A 29 12.46 -10.71 -5.15
CA SER A 29 13.58 -11.32 -5.86
C SER A 29 14.29 -10.33 -6.78
N SER A 30 15.55 -10.61 -7.11
CA SER A 30 16.33 -9.75 -8.01
C SER A 30 15.78 -9.68 -9.44
N GLU A 31 15.01 -10.69 -9.87
CA GLU A 31 14.31 -10.69 -11.15
C GLU A 31 13.14 -9.70 -11.12
N VAL A 32 12.25 -9.82 -10.12
CA VAL A 32 11.11 -8.91 -9.93
C VAL A 32 11.58 -7.46 -9.77
N GLN A 33 12.66 -7.21 -9.02
CA GLN A 33 13.24 -5.87 -8.89
C GLN A 33 13.64 -5.25 -10.23
N LYS A 34 14.07 -6.07 -11.21
CA LYS A 34 14.50 -5.60 -12.54
C LYS A 34 13.33 -5.42 -13.50
N THR A 35 12.31 -6.29 -13.42
CA THR A 35 11.21 -6.32 -14.39
C THR A 35 9.97 -5.54 -13.94
N GLU A 36 9.67 -5.55 -12.65
CA GLU A 36 8.44 -4.99 -12.05
C GLU A 36 8.72 -3.84 -11.08
N GLY A 37 9.95 -3.76 -10.54
CA GLY A 37 10.36 -2.73 -9.60
C GLY A 37 10.09 -3.09 -8.15
N PHE A 38 10.25 -2.12 -7.25
CA PHE A 38 10.09 -2.28 -5.80
C PHE A 38 9.85 -0.93 -5.11
N VAL A 39 9.39 -0.97 -3.86
CA VAL A 39 9.19 0.21 -3.02
C VAL A 39 10.45 0.49 -2.21
N THR A 40 10.83 1.76 -2.08
CA THR A 40 12.01 2.19 -1.31
C THR A 40 11.66 2.80 0.04
N VAL A 41 10.39 3.09 0.31
CA VAL A 41 9.92 3.78 1.52
C VAL A 41 8.83 2.95 2.21
N GLU A 42 9.07 2.61 3.47
CA GLU A 42 8.05 2.11 4.38
C GLU A 42 7.64 3.23 5.36
N HIS A 43 6.35 3.54 5.41
CA HIS A 43 5.81 4.53 6.34
C HIS A 43 5.48 3.90 7.69
N THR A 44 5.46 4.70 8.75
CA THR A 44 4.79 4.28 9.99
C THR A 44 3.28 4.48 9.85
N LEU A 45 2.47 3.71 10.61
CA LEU A 45 1.02 3.87 10.61
C LEU A 45 0.60 5.30 10.97
N ASP A 46 1.31 5.94 11.90
CA ASP A 46 1.02 7.32 12.31
C ASP A 46 1.30 8.32 11.20
N MET A 47 2.40 8.14 10.45
CA MET A 47 2.72 9.01 9.31
C MET A 47 1.69 8.83 8.20
N LEU A 48 1.40 7.58 7.84
CA LEU A 48 0.44 7.24 6.79
C LEU A 48 -0.96 7.78 7.14
N LYS A 49 -1.38 7.67 8.41
CA LYS A 49 -2.64 8.24 8.88
C LYS A 49 -2.69 9.76 8.72
N ARG A 50 -1.61 10.48 9.06
CA ARG A 50 -1.56 11.95 8.88
C ARG A 50 -1.61 12.35 7.40
N MET A 51 -0.91 11.61 6.54
CA MET A 51 -0.97 11.84 5.09
C MET A 51 -2.38 11.61 4.55
N ASN A 52 -3.03 10.51 4.95
CA ASN A 52 -4.40 10.19 4.55
C ASN A 52 -5.42 11.23 5.05
N GLN A 53 -5.19 11.80 6.23
CA GLN A 53 -6.04 12.88 6.76
C GLN A 53 -5.91 14.19 5.95
N ALA A 54 -4.72 14.49 5.43
CA ALA A 54 -4.51 15.65 4.58
C ALA A 54 -5.09 15.46 3.17
N CYS A 55 -4.93 14.26 2.60
CA CYS A 55 -5.56 13.85 1.35
C CYS A 55 -5.75 12.33 1.39
N ALA A 56 -7.01 11.88 1.34
CA ALA A 56 -7.30 10.46 1.46
C ALA A 56 -6.66 9.67 0.31
N HIS A 57 -5.90 8.63 0.61
CA HIS A 57 -5.22 7.82 -0.39
C HIS A 57 -6.22 7.03 -1.21
N PHE A 58 -5.88 6.69 -2.46
CA PHE A 58 -6.68 5.75 -3.23
C PHE A 58 -6.25 4.33 -2.94
N VAL A 59 -7.22 3.43 -2.79
CA VAL A 59 -7.00 1.99 -2.65
C VAL A 59 -7.83 1.21 -3.66
N VAL A 60 -7.28 0.09 -4.10
CA VAL A 60 -7.97 -0.93 -4.88
C VAL A 60 -8.21 -2.12 -3.97
N LYS A 61 -9.46 -2.53 -3.83
CA LYS A 61 -9.85 -3.70 -3.04
C LYS A 61 -10.32 -4.83 -3.95
N SER A 62 -9.87 -6.04 -3.66
CA SER A 62 -10.50 -7.27 -4.11
C SER A 62 -11.11 -7.93 -2.89
N ASP A 63 -12.45 -7.98 -2.87
CA ASP A 63 -13.21 -8.39 -1.69
C ASP A 63 -12.85 -7.51 -0.47
N GLU A 64 -12.28 -8.07 0.60
CA GLU A 64 -11.87 -7.31 1.79
C GLU A 64 -10.39 -6.92 1.83
N ASP A 65 -9.61 -7.35 0.85
CA ASP A 65 -8.17 -7.11 0.81
C ASP A 65 -7.83 -5.94 -0.11
N VAL A 66 -7.09 -4.96 0.42
CA VAL A 66 -6.38 -3.97 -0.39
C VAL A 66 -5.27 -4.68 -1.17
N VAL A 67 -5.36 -4.63 -2.49
CA VAL A 67 -4.43 -5.25 -3.45
C VAL A 67 -3.57 -4.21 -4.18
N GLY A 68 -3.87 -2.92 -4.00
CA GLY A 68 -3.09 -1.82 -4.57
C GLY A 68 -3.46 -0.48 -3.93
N TYR A 69 -2.55 0.49 -4.00
CA TYR A 69 -2.76 1.82 -3.42
C TYR A 69 -1.98 2.91 -4.16
N ALA A 70 -2.43 4.16 -4.01
CA ALA A 70 -1.71 5.37 -4.40
C ALA A 70 -1.84 6.41 -3.29
N LEU A 71 -0.70 6.86 -2.75
CA LEU A 71 -0.63 7.77 -1.60
C LEU A 71 -0.66 9.25 -2.04
#